data_AF-B8FC41-F1
#
_entry.id   AF-B8FC41-F1
#
_cell.length_a   1.000
_cell.length_b   1.000
_cell.length_c   1.000
_cell.angle_alpha   90.00
_cell.angle_beta   90.00
_cell.angle_gamma   90.00
#
_symmetry.space_group_name_H-M   'P 1'
#
loop_
_entity.id
_entity.type
_entity.pdbx_description
1 polymer ?
#
loop_
_entity_poly.entity_id
_entity_poly.type
_entity_poly.pdbx_seq_one_letter_code
_entity_poly.pdbx_strand_id
1 'polypeptide(L)'
;MGHTKARKRSRIETELPRDLREELHRILLEGATYEEACQYCKDRGHDISRSSMGRYGKTFFEAYQAVKQFEDQAQALKSEVGEGLTLEEATSKMMLQKVMAGLVSGEADILEIPRLISDVAKLQASSVAREKLKADLAARVKKVAGEVANAVKKRGLSDEAADLIRQKILGIAN
;
A
#
# COMPACT_ATOMS: atom_id res chain seq x y z
N MET A 1 7.80 -5.44 37.15
CA MET A 1 7.41 -6.67 36.42
C MET A 1 6.09 -6.39 35.71
N GLY A 2 6.15 -5.97 34.44
CA GLY A 2 4.94 -5.71 33.65
C GLY A 2 4.42 -7.02 33.07
N HIS A 3 3.26 -7.47 33.51
CA HIS A 3 2.57 -8.58 32.85
C HIS A 3 2.09 -8.11 31.49
N THR A 4 2.82 -8.42 30.43
CA THR A 4 2.30 -8.35 29.05
C THR A 4 1.17 -9.38 28.96
N LYS A 5 -0.07 -8.94 29.19
CA LYS A 5 -1.26 -9.77 29.12
C LYS A 5 -1.44 -10.17 27.66
N ALA A 6 -0.87 -11.30 27.26
CA ALA A 6 -0.98 -11.85 25.92
C ALA A 6 -2.45 -11.90 25.53
N ARG A 7 -2.86 -11.08 24.55
CA ARG A 7 -4.22 -11.03 24.04
C ARG A 7 -4.56 -12.45 23.60
N LYS A 8 -5.53 -13.09 24.25
CA LYS A 8 -5.95 -14.47 23.92
C LYS A 8 -6.29 -14.49 22.44
N ARG A 9 -5.50 -15.21 21.64
CA ARG A 9 -5.75 -15.38 20.20
C ARG A 9 -7.14 -16.00 20.01
N SER A 10 -7.88 -15.50 19.02
CA SER A 10 -9.24 -15.99 18.80
C SER A 10 -9.21 -17.45 18.35
N ARG A 11 -10.28 -18.20 18.63
CA ARG A 11 -10.42 -19.58 18.16
C ARG A 11 -10.30 -19.67 16.63
N ILE A 12 -10.74 -18.62 15.95
CA ILE A 12 -10.62 -18.47 14.49
C ILE A 12 -9.15 -18.36 14.07
N GLU A 13 -8.31 -17.63 14.80
CA GLU A 13 -6.89 -17.49 14.50
C GLU A 13 -6.08 -18.76 14.78
N THR A 14 -6.54 -19.60 15.72
CA THR A 14 -5.83 -20.80 16.14
C THR A 14 -6.28 -22.07 15.44
N GLU A 15 -7.55 -22.16 15.03
CA GLU A 15 -8.14 -23.41 14.52
C GLU A 15 -8.45 -23.39 13.03
N LEU A 16 -8.58 -22.22 12.39
CA LEU A 16 -8.82 -22.16 10.96
C LEU A 16 -7.51 -22.13 10.16
N PRO A 17 -7.38 -22.97 9.11
CA PRO A 17 -6.33 -22.84 8.11
C PRO A 17 -6.28 -21.43 7.53
N ARG A 18 -5.10 -21.01 7.06
CA ARG A 18 -4.91 -19.66 6.50
C ARG A 18 -5.90 -19.37 5.37
N ASP A 19 -6.00 -20.27 4.39
CA ASP A 19 -6.82 -20.09 3.20
C ASP A 19 -8.30 -19.93 3.59
N LEU A 20 -8.77 -20.72 4.56
CA LEU A 20 -10.15 -20.61 5.05
C LEU A 20 -10.41 -19.29 5.80
N ARG A 21 -9.41 -18.75 6.50
CA ARG A 21 -9.53 -17.41 7.12
C ARG A 21 -9.59 -16.31 6.08
N GLU A 22 -8.84 -16.41 4.99
CA GLU A 22 -8.88 -15.44 3.89
C GLU A 22 -10.24 -15.48 3.17
N GLU A 23 -10.81 -16.66 2.97
CA GLU A 23 -12.17 -16.81 2.48
C GLU A 23 -13.21 -16.24 3.46
N LEU A 24 -13.05 -16.50 4.76
CA LEU A 24 -13.89 -15.93 5.80
C LEU A 24 -13.85 -14.40 5.82
N HIS A 25 -12.66 -13.79 5.65
CA HIS A 25 -12.53 -12.34 5.50
C HIS A 25 -13.32 -11.82 4.30
N ARG A 26 -13.22 -12.50 3.17
CA ARG A 26 -13.90 -12.11 1.93
C ARG A 26 -15.42 -12.08 2.13
N ILE A 27 -16.02 -13.17 2.62
CA ILE A 27 -17.48 -13.24 2.79
C ILE A 27 -17.98 -12.23 3.83
N LEU A 28 -17.20 -11.96 4.89
CA LEU A 28 -17.54 -10.93 5.87
C LEU A 28 -17.53 -9.53 5.24
N LEU A 29 -16.57 -9.23 4.37
CA LEU A 29 -16.52 -7.97 3.63
C LEU A 29 -17.63 -7.85 2.58
N GLU A 30 -18.08 -8.96 2.00
CA GLU A 30 -19.22 -9.03 1.08
C GLU A 30 -20.58 -8.89 1.78
N GLY A 31 -20.59 -8.85 3.12
CA GLY A 31 -21.78 -8.57 3.93
C GLY A 31 -22.43 -9.79 4.58
N ALA A 32 -21.74 -10.95 4.59
CA ALA A 32 -22.24 -12.14 5.29
C ALA A 32 -22.49 -11.86 6.78
N THR A 33 -23.62 -12.32 7.28
CA THR A 33 -23.95 -12.32 8.71
C THR A 33 -23.03 -13.25 9.48
N TYR A 34 -22.95 -13.07 10.80
CA TYR A 34 -22.15 -13.97 11.64
C TYR A 34 -22.69 -15.40 11.64
N GLU A 35 -23.99 -15.58 11.44
CA GLU A 35 -24.65 -16.86 11.29
C GLU A 35 -24.19 -17.58 10.01
N GLU A 36 -24.23 -16.87 8.87
CA GLU A 36 -23.75 -17.40 7.58
C GLU A 36 -22.27 -17.72 7.63
N ALA A 37 -21.46 -16.86 8.26
CA ALA A 37 -20.04 -17.09 8.45
C ALA A 37 -19.76 -18.31 9.35
N CYS A 38 -20.54 -18.53 10.42
CA CYS A 38 -20.40 -19.72 11.25
C CYS A 38 -20.78 -20.99 10.48
N GLN A 39 -21.87 -20.94 9.68
CA GLN A 39 -22.28 -22.06 8.85
C GLN A 39 -21.22 -22.39 7.80
N TYR A 40 -20.63 -21.37 7.18
CA TYR A 40 -19.54 -21.52 6.22
C TYR A 40 -18.33 -22.27 6.79
N CYS A 41 -17.93 -21.94 8.03
CA CYS A 41 -16.88 -22.66 8.74
C CYS A 41 -17.30 -24.10 9.06
N LYS A 42 -18.55 -24.29 9.49
CA LYS A 42 -19.10 -25.60 9.86
C LYS A 42 -19.13 -26.58 8.69
N ASP A 43 -19.53 -26.12 7.51
CA ASP A 43 -19.57 -26.92 6.27
C ASP A 43 -18.17 -27.43 5.85
N ARG A 44 -17.12 -26.79 6.36
CA ARG A 44 -15.71 -27.14 6.14
C ARG A 44 -15.07 -27.83 7.35
N GLY A 45 -15.89 -28.30 8.29
CA GLY A 45 -15.42 -29.09 9.45
C GLY A 45 -14.96 -28.27 10.65
N HIS A 46 -15.21 -26.96 10.68
CA HIS A 46 -14.83 -26.09 11.78
C HIS A 46 -16.06 -25.54 12.51
N ASP A 47 -16.37 -26.09 13.68
CA ASP A 47 -17.49 -25.62 14.51
C ASP A 47 -17.09 -24.35 15.28
N ILE A 48 -17.45 -23.17 14.75
CA ILE A 48 -17.18 -21.87 15.38
C ILE A 48 -18.48 -21.28 15.91
N SER A 49 -18.48 -20.90 17.20
CA SER A 49 -19.66 -20.30 17.81
C SER A 49 -19.87 -18.85 17.35
N ARG A 50 -21.14 -18.42 17.26
CA ARG A 50 -21.54 -17.04 16.94
C ARG A 50 -20.82 -15.99 17.77
N SER A 51 -20.67 -16.21 19.07
CA SER A 51 -19.95 -15.26 19.95
C SER A 51 -18.45 -15.18 19.64
N SER A 52 -17.83 -16.28 19.19
CA SER A 52 -16.44 -16.27 18.74
C SER A 52 -16.29 -15.53 17.41
N MET A 53 -17.22 -15.76 16.48
CA MET A 53 -17.30 -15.03 15.22
C MET A 53 -17.53 -13.54 15.43
N GLY A 54 -18.44 -13.14 16.31
CA GLY A 54 -18.74 -11.73 16.56
C GLY A 54 -17.57 -10.95 17.16
N ARG A 55 -16.81 -11.54 18.10
CA ARG A 55 -15.60 -10.92 18.64
C ARG A 55 -14.53 -10.77 17.55
N TYR A 56 -14.33 -11.82 16.76
CA TYR A 56 -13.36 -11.82 15.68
C TYR A 56 -13.73 -10.81 14.58
N GLY A 57 -14.95 -10.87 14.07
CA GLY A 57 -15.50 -9.98 13.06
C GLY A 57 -15.38 -8.52 13.49
N LYS A 58 -15.72 -8.19 14.73
CA LYS A 58 -15.51 -6.83 15.26
C LYS A 58 -14.06 -6.37 15.13
N THR A 59 -13.10 -7.15 15.64
CA THR A 59 -11.67 -6.80 15.56
C THR A 59 -11.17 -6.76 14.12
N PHE A 60 -11.65 -7.65 13.26
CA PHE A 60 -11.34 -7.67 11.83
C PHE A 60 -11.84 -6.39 11.13
N PHE A 61 -13.10 -6.01 11.34
CA PHE A 61 -13.68 -4.80 10.73
C PHE A 61 -13.02 -3.52 11.26
N GLU A 62 -12.68 -3.44 12.55
CA GLU A 62 -11.91 -2.32 13.11
C GLU A 62 -10.55 -2.17 12.39
N ALA A 63 -9.82 -3.27 12.19
CA ALA A 63 -8.56 -3.25 11.47
C ALA A 63 -8.74 -2.91 9.99
N TYR A 64 -9.75 -3.47 9.33
CA TYR A 64 -10.07 -3.19 7.93
C TYR A 64 -10.44 -1.72 7.70
N GLN A 65 -11.27 -1.15 8.57
CA GLN A 65 -11.64 0.27 8.52
C GLN A 65 -10.41 1.18 8.69
N ALA A 66 -9.50 0.85 9.60
CA ALA A 66 -8.26 1.60 9.76
C ALA A 66 -7.40 1.59 8.49
N VAL A 67 -7.30 0.44 7.82
CA VAL A 67 -6.59 0.32 6.53
C VAL A 67 -7.30 1.12 5.43
N LYS A 68 -8.63 1.03 5.33
CA LYS A 68 -9.39 1.80 4.34
C LYS A 68 -9.27 3.30 4.52
N GLN A 69 -9.40 3.78 5.75
CA GLN A 69 -9.16 5.20 6.07
C GLN A 69 -7.75 5.65 5.70
N PHE A 70 -6.76 4.78 5.91
CA PHE A 70 -5.38 5.05 5.51
C PHE A 70 -5.24 5.14 3.98
N GLU A 71 -5.83 4.20 3.23
CA GLU A 71 -5.82 4.23 1.75
C GLU A 71 -6.50 5.50 1.21
N ASP A 72 -7.66 5.85 1.76
CA ASP A 72 -8.42 7.04 1.34
C ASP A 72 -7.63 8.33 1.60
N GLN A 73 -6.94 8.44 2.75
CA GLN A 73 -6.07 9.57 3.07
C GLN A 73 -4.86 9.67 2.11
N ALA A 74 -4.23 8.53 1.79
CA ALA A 74 -3.12 8.50 0.85
C ALA A 74 -3.58 8.90 -0.57
N GLN A 75 -4.77 8.48 -0.98
CA GLN A 75 -5.36 8.85 -2.25
C GLN A 75 -5.74 10.34 -2.30
N ALA A 76 -6.28 10.90 -1.21
CA ALA A 76 -6.56 12.34 -1.11
C ALA A 76 -5.28 13.19 -1.24
N LEU A 77 -4.20 12.80 -0.54
CA LEU A 77 -2.91 13.48 -0.63
C LEU A 77 -2.31 13.42 -2.05
N LYS A 78 -2.52 12.32 -2.77
CA LYS A 78 -2.14 12.21 -4.18
C LYS A 78 -2.90 13.22 -5.04
N SER A 79 -4.23 13.33 -4.84
CA SER A 79 -5.08 14.22 -5.63
C SER A 79 -4.80 15.70 -5.39
N GLU A 80 -4.43 16.11 -4.16
CA GLU A 80 -4.15 17.52 -3.81
C GLU A 80 -2.85 18.06 -4.40
N VAL A 81 -1.83 17.22 -4.58
CA VAL A 81 -0.50 17.67 -5.05
C VAL A 81 -0.36 17.61 -6.59
N GLY A 82 -1.43 17.22 -7.30
CA GLY A 82 -1.46 17.06 -8.75
C GLY A 82 -0.83 15.74 -9.22
N GLU A 83 -0.83 15.48 -10.54
CA GLU A 83 -0.39 14.23 -11.20
C GLU A 83 1.05 13.77 -10.88
N GLY A 84 1.82 14.55 -10.12
CA GLY A 84 3.23 14.27 -9.81
C GLY A 84 3.49 13.21 -8.73
N LEU A 85 2.53 12.93 -7.83
CA LEU A 85 2.74 11.93 -6.78
C LEU A 85 2.17 10.56 -7.13
N THR A 86 3.01 9.54 -7.01
CA THR A 86 2.54 8.14 -6.99
C THR A 86 1.89 7.81 -5.66
N LEU A 87 1.06 6.76 -5.63
CA LEU A 87 0.37 6.33 -4.40
C LEU A 87 1.37 5.90 -3.33
N GLU A 88 2.48 5.28 -3.74
CA GLU A 88 3.59 4.88 -2.89
C GLU A 88 4.29 6.08 -2.23
N GLU A 89 4.42 7.19 -2.96
CA GLU A 89 5.00 8.42 -2.43
C GLU A 89 4.05 9.14 -1.49
N ALA A 90 2.76 9.19 -1.81
CA ALA A 90 1.74 9.74 -0.93
C ALA A 90 1.70 8.95 0.39
N THR A 91 1.73 7.62 0.30
CA THR A 91 1.82 6.71 1.46
C THR A 91 3.06 6.98 2.31
N SER A 92 4.23 7.12 1.68
CA SER A 92 5.49 7.42 2.37
C SER A 92 5.45 8.78 3.09
N LYS A 93 4.91 9.82 2.45
CA LYS A 93 4.74 11.15 3.05
C LYS A 93 3.76 11.13 4.22
N MET A 94 2.67 10.40 4.10
CA MET A 94 1.67 10.30 5.16
C MET A 94 2.19 9.52 6.38
N MET A 95 2.96 8.44 6.17
CA MET A 95 3.66 7.75 7.27
C MET A 95 4.62 8.68 8.00
N LEU A 96 5.42 9.45 7.26
CA LEU A 96 6.32 10.46 7.83
C LEU A 96 5.55 11.49 8.66
N GLN A 97 4.43 12.01 8.15
CA GLN A 97 3.59 12.97 8.87
C GLN A 97 3.04 12.38 10.18
N LYS A 98 2.58 11.13 10.19
CA LYS A 98 2.09 10.47 11.41
C LYS A 98 3.21 10.25 12.43
N VAL A 99 4.40 9.83 12.00
CA VAL A 99 5.55 9.70 12.90
C VAL A 99 5.93 11.05 13.50
N MET A 100 6.01 12.11 12.69
CA MET A 100 6.30 13.46 13.16
C MET A 100 5.22 13.98 14.14
N ALA A 101 3.94 13.72 13.86
CA ALA A 101 2.85 14.10 14.78
C ALA A 101 2.95 13.37 16.12
N GLY A 102 3.32 12.08 16.13
CA GLY A 102 3.57 11.31 17.36
C GLY A 102 4.76 11.85 18.17
N LEU A 103 5.82 12.28 17.48
CA LEU A 103 6.98 12.94 18.12
C LEU A 103 6.61 14.30 18.74
N VAL A 104 5.80 15.11 18.04
CA VAL A 104 5.41 16.45 18.48
C VAL A 104 4.38 16.42 19.60
N SER A 105 3.44 15.48 19.57
CA SER A 105 2.39 15.33 20.60
C SER A 105 2.91 14.77 21.93
N GLY A 106 4.12 14.18 21.95
CA GLY A 106 4.67 13.52 23.13
C GLY A 106 3.97 12.19 23.47
N GLU A 107 3.11 11.68 22.58
CA GLU A 107 2.47 10.37 22.71
C GLU A 107 3.44 9.21 22.42
N ALA A 108 4.57 9.50 21.77
CA ALA A 108 5.64 8.53 21.58
C ALA A 108 6.44 8.32 22.88
N ASP A 109 6.68 7.06 23.23
CA ASP A 109 7.59 6.72 24.34
C ASP A 109 8.96 7.37 24.07
N ILE A 110 9.50 8.07 25.08
CA ILE A 110 10.79 8.75 25.02
C ILE A 110 11.91 7.79 24.58
N LEU A 111 11.79 6.50 24.92
CA LEU A 111 12.73 5.46 24.52
C LEU A 111 12.61 5.06 23.04
N GLU A 112 11.46 5.29 22.40
CA GLU A 112 11.22 5.01 20.99
C GLU A 112 11.59 6.17 20.07
N ILE A 113 11.71 7.40 20.61
CA ILE A 113 12.06 8.60 19.85
C ILE A 113 13.31 8.42 18.95
N PRO A 114 14.45 7.88 19.43
CA PRO A 114 15.63 7.71 18.58
C PRO A 114 15.39 6.75 17.40
N ARG A 115 14.59 5.71 17.62
CA ARG A 115 14.21 4.75 16.58
C ARG A 115 13.27 5.39 15.55
N LEU A 116 12.27 6.13 16.01
CA LEU A 116 11.34 6.85 15.13
C LEU A 116 12.06 7.87 14.25
N ILE A 117 13.02 8.62 14.81
CA ILE A 117 13.89 9.53 14.04
C ILE A 117 14.70 8.76 12.99
N SER A 118 15.28 7.61 13.36
CA SER A 118 16.04 6.76 12.43
C SER A 118 15.16 6.25 11.28
N ASP A 119 13.95 5.82 11.58
CA ASP A 119 13.02 5.27 10.59
C ASP A 119 12.51 6.37 9.65
N VAL A 120 12.29 7.59 10.14
CA VAL A 120 12.05 8.79 9.31
C VAL A 120 13.20 9.06 8.36
N ALA A 121 14.45 9.05 8.86
CA ALA A 121 15.62 9.30 8.02
C ALA A 121 15.76 8.24 6.91
N LYS A 122 15.50 6.96 7.22
CA LYS A 122 15.49 5.88 6.23
C LYS A 122 14.39 6.06 5.18
N LEU A 123 13.18 6.45 5.60
CA LEU A 123 12.08 6.73 4.67
C LEU A 123 12.40 7.88 3.71
N GLN A 124 13.01 8.95 4.23
CA GLN A 124 13.46 10.07 3.40
C GLN A 124 14.57 9.64 2.42
N ALA A 125 15.58 8.91 2.89
CA ALA A 125 16.66 8.40 2.04
C ALA A 125 16.12 7.47 0.93
N SER A 126 15.16 6.59 1.26
CA SER A 126 14.48 5.74 0.29
C SER A 126 13.71 6.56 -0.75
N SER A 127 13.02 7.62 -0.31
CA SER A 127 12.29 8.52 -1.21
C SER A 127 13.23 9.23 -2.19
N VAL A 128 14.35 9.76 -1.72
CA VAL A 128 15.38 10.39 -2.56
C VAL A 128 15.99 9.39 -3.56
N ALA A 129 16.27 8.16 -3.11
CA ALA A 129 16.80 7.12 -3.99
C ALA A 129 15.81 6.75 -5.11
N ARG A 130 14.52 6.64 -4.79
CA ARG A 130 13.46 6.40 -5.78
C ARG A 130 13.35 7.52 -6.80
N GLU A 131 13.37 8.79 -6.35
CA GLU A 131 13.35 9.95 -7.25
C GLU A 131 14.54 9.95 -8.20
N LYS A 132 15.74 9.63 -7.70
CA LYS A 132 16.93 9.49 -8.56
C LYS A 132 16.76 8.38 -9.60
N LEU A 133 16.26 7.22 -9.21
CA LEU A 133 16.01 6.11 -10.14
C LEU A 133 14.98 6.47 -11.20
N LYS A 134 13.90 7.18 -10.83
CA LYS A 134 12.90 7.69 -11.78
C LYS A 134 13.53 8.67 -12.77
N ALA A 135 14.33 9.63 -12.28
CA ALA A 135 15.02 10.60 -13.11
C ALA A 135 16.02 9.93 -14.07
N ASP A 136 16.80 8.97 -13.57
CA ASP A 136 17.77 8.21 -14.37
C ASP A 136 17.07 7.37 -15.45
N LEU A 137 15.97 6.72 -15.11
CA LEU A 137 15.16 5.97 -16.08
C LEU A 137 14.59 6.91 -17.15
N ALA A 138 14.01 8.04 -16.76
CA ALA A 138 13.49 9.02 -17.69
C ALA A 138 14.57 9.56 -18.64
N ALA A 139 15.78 9.83 -18.13
CA ALA A 139 16.92 10.25 -18.93
C ALA A 139 17.36 9.16 -19.93
N ARG A 140 17.42 7.89 -19.49
CA ARG A 140 17.74 6.75 -20.36
C ARG A 140 16.70 6.54 -21.45
N VAL A 141 15.41 6.56 -21.09
CA VAL A 141 14.29 6.43 -22.05
C VAL A 141 14.34 7.56 -23.07
N LYS A 142 14.57 8.81 -22.63
CA LYS A 142 14.71 9.96 -23.55
C LYS A 142 15.89 9.82 -24.50
N LYS A 143 17.03 9.31 -24.01
CA LYS A 143 18.21 9.04 -24.84
C LYS A 143 17.91 7.97 -25.90
N VAL A 144 17.37 6.83 -25.48
CA VAL A 144 17.00 5.72 -26.38
C VAL A 144 15.97 6.16 -27.41
N ALA A 145 14.95 6.91 -27.00
CA ALA A 145 13.94 7.45 -27.91
C ALA A 145 14.58 8.34 -29.00
N GLY A 146 15.56 9.16 -28.64
CA GLY A 146 16.32 9.99 -29.59
C GLY A 146 17.20 9.16 -30.53
N GLU A 147 17.89 8.14 -30.01
CA GLU A 147 18.71 7.23 -30.82
C GLU A 147 17.87 6.47 -31.85
N VAL A 148 16.70 5.97 -31.44
CA VAL A 148 15.74 5.28 -32.34
C VAL A 148 15.22 6.25 -33.41
N ALA A 149 14.80 7.46 -33.04
CA ALA A 149 14.35 8.48 -34.00
C ALA A 149 15.44 8.76 -35.06
N ASN A 150 16.69 8.94 -34.63
CA ASN A 150 17.80 9.16 -35.54
C ASN A 150 18.09 7.94 -36.45
N ALA A 151 17.99 6.73 -35.90
CA ALA A 151 18.22 5.49 -36.66
C ALA A 151 17.16 5.29 -37.76
N VAL A 152 15.89 5.58 -37.46
CA VAL A 152 14.81 5.43 -38.46
C VAL A 152 14.86 6.51 -39.53
N LYS A 153 15.24 7.76 -39.19
CA LYS A 153 15.51 8.82 -40.18
C LYS A 153 16.60 8.40 -41.16
N LYS A 154 17.70 7.84 -40.66
CA LYS A 154 18.81 7.31 -41.48
C LYS A 154 18.39 6.16 -42.40
N ARG A 155 17.31 5.45 -42.07
CA ARG A 155 16.74 4.35 -42.87
C ARG A 155 15.67 4.82 -43.86
N GLY A 156 15.42 6.13 -43.97
CA GLY A 156 14.53 6.73 -44.97
C GLY A 156 13.12 7.05 -44.49
N LEU A 157 12.83 6.99 -43.19
CA LEU A 157 11.55 7.49 -42.65
C LEU A 157 11.54 9.02 -42.62
N SER A 158 10.35 9.62 -42.81
CA SER A 158 10.13 11.06 -42.68
C SER A 158 10.36 11.55 -41.25
N ASP A 159 10.65 12.84 -41.11
CA ASP A 159 10.85 13.48 -39.81
C ASP A 159 9.61 13.33 -38.91
N GLU A 160 8.41 13.48 -39.50
CA GLU A 160 7.13 13.31 -38.82
C GLU A 160 6.94 11.89 -38.28
N ALA A 161 7.29 10.86 -39.06
CA ALA A 161 7.18 9.47 -38.63
C ALA A 161 8.18 9.13 -37.51
N ALA A 162 9.39 9.67 -37.58
CA ALA A 162 10.40 9.50 -36.54
C ALA A 162 10.01 10.21 -35.23
N ASP A 163 9.43 11.41 -35.33
CA ASP A 163 8.94 12.15 -34.16
C ASP A 163 7.74 11.47 -33.52
N LEU A 164 6.83 10.91 -34.32
CA LEU A 164 5.73 10.08 -33.81
C LEU A 164 6.24 8.84 -33.06
N ILE A 165 7.22 8.12 -33.62
CA ILE A 165 7.84 6.96 -32.95
C ILE A 165 8.49 7.38 -31.63
N ARG A 166 9.21 8.51 -31.62
CA ARG A 166 9.82 9.06 -30.41
C ARG A 166 8.79 9.42 -29.36
N GLN A 167 7.70 10.09 -29.75
CA GLN A 167 6.63 10.46 -28.82
C GLN A 167 5.91 9.24 -28.25
N LYS A 168 5.72 8.17 -29.04
CA LYS A 168 5.19 6.89 -28.56
C LYS A 168 6.12 6.20 -27.56
N ILE A 169 7.43 6.17 -27.80
CA ILE A 169 8.42 5.60 -26.85
C ILE A 169 8.43 6.39 -25.53
N LEU A 170 8.24 7.71 -25.61
CA LEU A 170 8.15 8.58 -24.45
C LEU A 170 6.77 8.53 -23.74
N GLY A 171 5.77 7.88 -24.34
CA GLY A 171 4.40 7.84 -23.80
C GLY A 171 3.65 9.17 -23.85
N ILE A 172 4.00 10.08 -24.76
CA ILE A 172 3.43 11.44 -24.86
C ILE A 172 2.34 11.53 -25.93
N ALA A 173 2.40 10.66 -26.95
CA ALA A 173 1.37 10.57 -27.99
C ALA A 173 0.49 9.34 -27.73
N ASN A 174 -0.78 9.58 -27.37
CA ASN A 174 -1.86 8.60 -27.40
C ASN A 174 -2.67 8.76 -28.68
#